data_AF-A0A1L9T714-F1
#
_entry.id   AF-A0A1L9T714-F1
#
_cell.length_a   1.000
_cell.length_b   1.000
_cell.length_c   1.000
_cell.angle_alpha   90.00
_cell.angle_beta   90.00
_cell.angle_gamma   90.00
#
_symmetry.space_group_name_H-M   'P 1'
#
loop_
_entity.id
_entity.type
_entity.pdbx_description
1 polymer ?
#
loop_
_entity_poly.entity_id
_entity_poly.type
_entity_poly.pdbx_seq_one_letter_code
_entity_poly.pdbx_strand_id
1 'polypeptide(L)'
;MTTNSASFLPPELLQSILLLLDFESFHCASLTCRTWRSAAQTTHLLRHKLQAVPGLQLTQQTTHEELKREFQRVCRRNLIGIRNGVQFTTSPDPESSAISAVAGRIGSIPVRSRYGVQSACVRGMTLVLDSPKSLGPGLPVPKGREVQLSPSIFPSADAARRVMGHNTTHSRAFFGARSFARLQISLSDCGNLVAVGLGRKLHVYLLQPRTAKQRQKQRQGQAQQYVEVDVSDSILDSIQSVEFAENDEVLRCEVDSVEGSYIRYLGFRKCSCSCSCTGSKASLSAAQKFKFWKAALRHAYLDSRDVEHSLGEEGMLSLRGMRLVKGPRRSPGRSPGEECTCRTEKYFFALFRPGTSENKYAVARISSDGVVDVIQRIPARRMQFLTSYVEPGVADSVEGNCSDSDRWDVQNLPRAHCHDPLLNVSDDGKILVVFEPPYAQAQGVVYLCSGDPAYWDDADTASQAWPVPLCSLDHDLDSLRASLDKETGGYVVDAGSQRHTMQWKLQRV
;
A
#
# COMPACT_ATOMS: atom_id res chain seq x y z
N MET A 1 -24.82 45.75 -19.34
CA MET A 1 -23.99 44.74 -18.64
C MET A 1 -24.57 43.38 -18.96
N THR A 2 -24.05 42.71 -19.98
CA THR A 2 -24.56 41.44 -20.52
C THR A 2 -23.68 40.29 -20.07
N THR A 3 -24.11 39.57 -19.03
CA THR A 3 -23.53 38.29 -18.61
C THR A 3 -24.18 37.16 -19.42
N ASN A 4 -23.79 37.02 -20.69
CA ASN A 4 -24.15 35.85 -21.49
C ASN A 4 -23.31 34.65 -21.03
N SER A 5 -23.88 33.85 -20.14
CA SER A 5 -23.36 32.56 -19.73
C SER A 5 -23.32 31.59 -20.92
N ALA A 6 -22.25 30.79 -21.02
CA ALA A 6 -21.97 29.80 -22.08
C ALA A 6 -23.05 28.69 -22.26
N SER A 7 -24.21 28.83 -21.63
CA SER A 7 -25.39 27.98 -21.70
C SER A 7 -26.25 28.15 -22.97
N PHE A 8 -25.94 29.12 -23.85
CA PHE A 8 -26.72 29.42 -25.07
C PHE A 8 -26.07 28.97 -26.38
N LEU A 9 -24.98 28.22 -26.34
CA LEU A 9 -24.39 27.66 -27.56
C LEU A 9 -25.30 26.58 -28.15
N PRO A 10 -25.51 26.56 -29.47
CA PRO A 10 -26.12 25.43 -30.16
C PRO A 10 -25.43 24.10 -29.78
N PRO A 11 -26.18 23.00 -29.65
CA PRO A 11 -25.63 21.72 -29.23
C PRO A 11 -24.50 21.22 -30.15
N GLU A 12 -24.53 21.57 -31.43
CA GLU A 12 -23.49 21.22 -32.40
C GLU A 12 -22.16 21.91 -32.08
N LEU A 13 -22.19 23.19 -31.67
CA LEU A 13 -20.99 23.90 -31.24
C LEU A 13 -20.47 23.36 -29.92
N LEU A 14 -21.35 23.03 -28.97
CA LEU A 14 -20.95 22.36 -27.72
C LEU A 14 -20.29 21.00 -28.00
N GLN A 15 -20.86 20.19 -28.89
CA GLN A 15 -20.28 18.91 -29.28
C GLN A 15 -18.91 19.08 -29.96
N SER A 16 -18.76 20.12 -30.79
CA SER A 16 -17.49 20.43 -31.45
C SER A 16 -16.40 20.81 -30.43
N ILE A 17 -16.74 21.61 -29.41
CA ILE A 17 -15.84 21.91 -28.29
C ILE A 17 -15.48 20.63 -27.54
N LEU A 18 -16.47 19.81 -27.19
CA LEU A 18 -16.29 18.56 -26.43
C LEU A 18 -15.40 17.55 -27.19
N LEU A 19 -15.42 17.51 -28.52
CA LEU A 19 -14.54 16.66 -29.32
C LEU A 19 -13.06 17.01 -29.13
N LEU A 20 -12.74 18.29 -28.97
CA LEU A 20 -11.37 18.79 -28.82
C LEU A 20 -10.81 18.61 -27.40
N LEU A 21 -11.67 18.43 -26.39
CA LEU A 21 -11.22 18.23 -25.02
C LEU A 21 -10.50 16.88 -24.84
N ASP A 22 -9.51 16.81 -23.96
CA ASP A 22 -8.99 15.53 -23.49
C ASP A 22 -10.07 14.77 -22.68
N PHE A 23 -9.81 13.51 -22.35
CA PHE A 23 -10.81 12.66 -21.69
C PHE A 23 -11.23 13.21 -20.32
N GLU A 24 -10.31 13.83 -19.57
CA GLU A 24 -10.59 14.36 -18.23
C GLU A 24 -11.36 15.67 -18.31
N SER A 25 -10.97 16.62 -19.18
CA SER A 25 -11.76 17.84 -19.38
C SER A 25 -13.13 17.54 -19.98
N PHE A 26 -13.24 16.55 -20.87
CA PHE A 26 -14.54 16.07 -21.37
C PHE A 26 -15.43 15.56 -20.25
N HIS A 27 -14.88 14.75 -19.35
CA HIS A 27 -15.64 14.26 -18.19
C HIS A 27 -16.11 15.41 -17.31
N CYS A 28 -15.24 16.36 -16.98
CA CYS A 28 -15.58 17.50 -16.13
C CYS A 28 -16.62 18.40 -16.78
N ALA A 29 -16.47 18.69 -18.07
CA ALA A 29 -17.44 19.43 -18.87
C ALA A 29 -18.82 18.75 -18.83
N SER A 30 -18.88 17.42 -18.92
CA SER A 30 -20.13 16.65 -18.84
C SER A 30 -20.84 16.74 -17.47
N LEU A 31 -20.12 17.10 -16.41
CA LEU A 31 -20.66 17.24 -15.06
C LEU A 31 -21.22 18.64 -14.78
N THR A 32 -20.75 19.67 -15.48
CA THR A 32 -21.04 21.09 -15.20
C THR A 32 -22.54 21.45 -15.14
N CYS A 33 -23.31 21.17 -16.20
CA CYS A 33 -24.74 21.47 -16.23
C CYS A 33 -25.50 20.52 -17.17
N ARG A 34 -26.85 20.60 -17.17
CA ARG A 34 -27.72 19.70 -17.96
C ARG A 34 -27.45 19.77 -19.46
N THR A 35 -27.22 20.97 -20.01
CA THR A 35 -27.00 21.17 -21.45
C THR A 35 -25.70 20.50 -21.89
N TRP A 36 -24.60 20.76 -21.18
CA TRP A 36 -23.29 20.16 -21.47
C TRP A 36 -23.31 18.64 -21.26
N ARG A 37 -24.01 18.16 -20.23
CA ARG A 37 -24.22 16.73 -20.01
C ARG A 37 -24.97 16.08 -21.16
N SER A 38 -26.05 16.70 -21.63
CA SER A 38 -26.84 16.18 -22.75
C SER A 38 -26.03 16.15 -24.04
N ALA A 39 -25.22 17.18 -24.30
CA ALA A 39 -24.33 17.22 -25.46
C ALA A 39 -23.26 16.12 -25.39
N ALA A 40 -22.58 15.98 -24.25
CA ALA A 40 -21.53 15.00 -24.01
C ALA A 40 -22.03 13.54 -24.09
N GLN A 41 -23.28 13.30 -23.70
CA GLN A 41 -23.86 11.95 -23.69
C GLN A 41 -24.36 11.49 -25.06
N THR A 42 -24.05 12.16 -26.17
CA THR A 42 -24.40 11.65 -27.49
C THR A 42 -23.58 10.41 -27.87
N THR A 43 -24.19 9.46 -28.59
CA THR A 43 -23.56 8.20 -29.01
C THR A 43 -22.24 8.42 -29.76
N HIS A 44 -22.20 9.42 -30.64
CA HIS A 44 -21.00 9.77 -31.40
C HIS A 44 -19.84 10.23 -30.50
N LEU A 45 -20.08 11.16 -29.57
CA LEU A 45 -19.04 11.66 -28.67
C LEU A 45 -18.54 10.59 -27.71
N LEU A 46 -19.45 9.83 -27.08
CA LEU A 46 -19.06 8.77 -26.17
C LEU A 46 -18.19 7.72 -26.88
N ARG A 47 -18.58 7.30 -28.09
CA ARG A 47 -17.79 6.36 -28.87
C ARG A 47 -16.41 6.95 -29.22
N HIS A 48 -16.37 8.19 -29.69
CA HIS A 48 -15.11 8.86 -30.04
C HIS A 48 -14.16 8.96 -28.83
N LYS A 49 -14.67 9.34 -27.65
CA LYS A 49 -13.84 9.43 -26.44
C LYS A 49 -13.38 8.07 -25.93
N LEU A 50 -14.26 7.07 -25.96
CA LEU A 50 -13.91 5.72 -25.54
C LEU A 50 -12.91 5.04 -26.50
N GLN A 51 -12.91 5.39 -27.79
CA GLN A 51 -11.90 4.90 -28.74
C GLN A 51 -10.48 5.38 -28.41
N ALA A 52 -10.33 6.49 -27.69
CA ALA A 52 -9.03 6.98 -27.23
C ALA A 52 -8.48 6.17 -26.04
N VAL A 53 -9.31 5.36 -25.37
CA VAL A 53 -8.91 4.57 -24.20
C VAL A 53 -8.18 3.31 -24.68
N PRO A 54 -6.88 3.14 -24.36
CA PRO A 54 -6.14 2.02 -24.90
C PRO A 54 -6.66 0.67 -24.38
N GLY A 55 -6.75 -0.31 -25.29
CA GLY A 55 -7.20 -1.67 -24.97
C GLY A 55 -8.71 -1.84 -24.84
N LEU A 56 -9.51 -0.77 -24.99
CA LEU A 56 -10.96 -0.87 -25.02
C LEU A 56 -11.44 -1.22 -26.44
N GLN A 57 -12.11 -2.36 -26.59
CA GLN A 57 -12.70 -2.76 -27.86
C GLN A 57 -14.20 -2.40 -27.87
N LEU A 58 -14.59 -1.51 -28.79
CA LEU A 58 -15.97 -1.13 -29.01
C LEU A 58 -16.45 -1.67 -30.36
N THR A 59 -17.62 -2.28 -30.38
CA THR A 59 -18.24 -2.70 -31.64
C THR A 59 -19.15 -1.59 -32.18
N GLN A 60 -19.39 -1.59 -33.49
CA GLN A 60 -20.33 -0.64 -34.09
C GLN A 60 -21.77 -0.85 -33.58
N GLN A 61 -22.08 -2.05 -33.11
CA GLN A 61 -23.39 -2.45 -32.57
C GLN A 61 -23.60 -2.06 -31.10
N THR A 62 -22.57 -1.57 -30.39
CA THR A 62 -22.70 -1.16 -28.98
C THR A 62 -23.78 -0.10 -28.84
N THR A 63 -24.77 -0.40 -28.00
CA THR A 63 -25.92 0.45 -27.74
C THR A 63 -25.52 1.71 -26.97
N HIS A 64 -26.38 2.73 -27.00
CA HIS A 64 -26.13 3.99 -26.28
C HIS A 64 -25.96 3.80 -24.77
N GLU A 65 -26.78 2.95 -24.16
CA GLU A 65 -26.72 2.68 -22.71
C GLU A 65 -25.47 1.87 -22.34
N GLU A 66 -24.99 0.98 -23.20
CA GLU A 66 -23.71 0.31 -23.03
C GLU A 66 -22.55 1.30 -23.10
N LEU A 67 -22.54 2.22 -24.08
CA LEU A 67 -21.50 3.26 -24.17
C LEU A 67 -21.48 4.16 -22.93
N LYS A 68 -22.64 4.55 -22.39
CA LYS A 68 -22.73 5.29 -21.13
C LYS A 68 -22.14 4.49 -19.97
N ARG A 69 -22.49 3.21 -19.87
CA ARG A 69 -21.98 2.31 -18.83
C ARG A 69 -20.47 2.15 -18.92
N GLU A 70 -19.93 1.94 -20.12
CA GLU A 70 -18.48 1.87 -20.36
C GLU A 70 -17.79 3.18 -20.02
N PHE A 71 -18.33 4.32 -20.46
CA PHE A 71 -17.78 5.63 -20.11
C PHE A 71 -17.70 5.83 -18.60
N GLN A 72 -18.79 5.55 -17.87
CA GLN A 72 -18.78 5.63 -16.41
C GLN A 72 -17.79 4.65 -15.78
N ARG A 73 -17.68 3.43 -16.31
CA ARG A 73 -16.74 2.41 -15.83
C ARG A 73 -15.30 2.85 -16.04
N VAL A 74 -14.95 3.35 -17.23
CA VAL A 74 -13.62 3.91 -17.54
C VAL A 74 -13.32 5.07 -16.61
N CYS A 75 -14.24 6.03 -16.45
CA CYS A 75 -14.06 7.16 -15.55
C CYS A 75 -13.73 6.71 -14.12
N ARG A 76 -14.48 5.74 -13.58
CA ARG A 76 -14.28 5.26 -12.22
C ARG A 76 -13.00 4.44 -12.04
N ARG A 77 -12.74 3.46 -12.93
CA ARG A 77 -11.55 2.60 -12.86
C ARG A 77 -10.25 3.37 -13.01
N ASN A 78 -10.29 4.42 -13.82
CA ASN A 78 -9.13 5.24 -14.10
C ASN A 78 -9.06 6.50 -13.23
N LEU A 79 -9.93 6.61 -12.22
CA LEU A 79 -9.90 7.73 -11.28
C LEU A 79 -9.99 9.10 -12.00
N ILE A 80 -10.73 9.17 -13.10
CA ILE A 80 -10.93 10.40 -13.87
C ILE A 80 -11.67 11.41 -12.99
N GLY A 81 -11.18 12.66 -12.98
CA GLY A 81 -11.73 13.72 -12.14
C GLY A 81 -11.11 13.81 -10.75
N ILE A 82 -10.31 12.83 -10.31
CA ILE A 82 -9.56 12.94 -9.06
C ILE A 82 -8.48 14.03 -9.17
N ARG A 83 -7.90 14.24 -10.35
CA ARG A 83 -6.79 15.19 -10.56
C ARG A 83 -7.17 16.63 -10.29
N ASN A 84 -8.39 17.02 -10.63
CA ASN A 84 -8.90 18.39 -10.49
C ASN A 84 -9.13 18.82 -9.04
N GLY A 85 -8.98 17.90 -8.08
CA GLY A 85 -9.10 18.16 -6.65
C GLY A 85 -7.86 17.77 -5.85
N VAL A 86 -6.71 17.52 -6.50
CA VAL A 86 -5.47 17.15 -5.79
C VAL A 86 -4.87 18.40 -5.15
N GLN A 87 -5.02 18.50 -3.83
CA GLN A 87 -4.26 19.49 -3.05
C GLN A 87 -2.97 18.83 -2.58
N PHE A 88 -1.86 19.30 -3.12
CA PHE A 88 -0.53 18.87 -2.69
C PHE A 88 0.01 19.84 -1.66
N THR A 89 0.38 19.31 -0.51
CA THR A 89 1.10 20.06 0.52
C THR A 89 2.39 19.32 0.82
N THR A 90 3.51 19.96 0.51
CA THR A 90 4.79 19.64 1.10
C THR A 90 4.96 20.52 2.29
N SER A 91 4.94 19.93 3.48
CA SER A 91 5.56 20.60 4.60
C SER A 91 7.04 20.22 4.60
N PRO A 92 7.99 21.17 4.49
CA PRO A 92 9.26 20.93 5.16
C PRO A 92 8.87 20.61 6.59
N ASP A 93 9.36 19.49 7.12
CA ASP A 93 8.92 19.00 8.42
C ASP A 93 8.86 20.21 9.38
N PRO A 94 7.67 20.69 9.80
CA PRO A 94 7.56 21.96 10.53
C PRO A 94 8.28 21.88 11.89
N GLU A 95 8.68 20.66 12.21
CA GLU A 95 9.51 20.24 13.29
C GLU A 95 10.61 19.32 12.77
N SER A 96 11.85 19.82 12.78
CA SER A 96 13.04 19.08 13.23
C SER A 96 12.86 18.50 14.66
N SER A 97 11.66 17.98 15.00
CA SER A 97 11.23 17.66 16.37
C SER A 97 10.20 16.51 16.48
N ALA A 98 9.61 15.96 15.42
CA ALA A 98 8.70 14.80 15.60
C ALA A 98 8.71 13.68 14.53
N ILE A 99 9.15 13.86 13.28
CA ILE A 99 9.29 12.72 12.34
C ILE A 99 10.73 12.68 11.78
N SER A 100 11.33 13.81 11.42
CA SER A 100 12.77 13.90 11.11
C SER A 100 13.65 13.86 12.37
N ALA A 101 13.19 14.37 13.52
CA ALA A 101 13.86 14.09 14.81
C ALA A 101 13.75 12.62 15.24
N VAL A 102 12.91 11.84 14.59
CA VAL A 102 12.68 10.42 14.90
C VAL A 102 13.53 9.50 14.04
N ALA A 103 13.93 9.94 12.85
CA ALA A 103 14.99 9.29 12.08
C ALA A 103 16.39 9.85 12.42
N GLY A 104 16.47 11.12 12.86
CA GLY A 104 17.72 11.84 13.11
C GLY A 104 18.20 11.89 14.57
N ARG A 105 17.35 11.61 15.58
CA ARG A 105 17.87 11.33 16.93
C ARG A 105 18.52 9.95 16.89
N ILE A 106 19.84 9.92 17.09
CA ILE A 106 20.59 8.68 17.30
C ILE A 106 19.83 7.81 18.30
N GLY A 107 19.30 6.67 17.84
CA GLY A 107 18.55 5.70 18.65
C GLY A 107 17.02 5.79 18.63
N SER A 108 16.42 6.67 17.80
CA SER A 108 14.98 6.66 17.58
C SER A 108 14.57 5.68 16.48
N ILE A 109 13.43 5.00 16.68
CA ILE A 109 12.96 3.86 15.90
C ILE A 109 11.53 4.18 15.42
N PRO A 110 11.26 4.11 14.11
CA PRO A 110 9.92 4.32 13.59
C PRO A 110 8.99 3.18 14.00
N VAL A 111 7.79 3.55 14.42
CA VAL A 111 6.72 2.64 14.82
C VAL A 111 5.57 2.78 13.83
N ARG A 112 5.33 1.75 13.02
CA ARG A 112 4.23 1.74 12.06
C ARG A 112 2.92 1.46 12.76
N SER A 113 1.93 2.34 12.59
CA SER A 113 0.58 2.15 13.09
C SER A 113 -0.45 2.51 12.03
N ARG A 114 -1.70 2.11 12.24
CA ARG A 114 -2.81 2.59 11.44
C ARG A 114 -3.02 4.11 11.53
N TYR A 115 -2.40 4.82 12.44
CA TYR A 115 -2.49 6.29 12.49
C TYR A 115 -1.27 6.99 11.86
N GLY A 116 -0.38 6.23 11.22
CA GLY A 116 0.85 6.73 10.63
C GLY A 116 2.08 6.23 11.39
N VAL A 117 3.21 6.90 11.16
CA VAL A 117 4.49 6.56 11.77
C VAL A 117 4.66 7.35 13.05
N GLN A 118 4.83 6.64 14.17
CA GLN A 118 5.21 7.21 15.48
C GLN A 118 6.69 6.90 15.77
N SER A 119 7.19 7.39 16.88
CA SER A 119 8.55 7.14 17.32
C SER A 119 8.64 6.33 18.58
N ALA A 120 9.74 5.62 18.70
CA ALA A 120 10.13 4.95 19.92
C ALA A 120 11.63 5.07 20.13
N CYS A 121 12.08 4.89 21.36
CA CYS A 121 13.49 4.72 21.66
C CYS A 121 13.69 3.51 22.57
N VAL A 122 14.88 2.92 22.51
CA VAL A 122 15.27 1.84 23.41
C VAL A 122 16.19 2.41 24.49
N ARG A 123 15.81 2.19 25.75
CA ARG A 123 16.59 2.54 26.94
C ARG A 123 17.02 1.25 27.64
N GLY A 124 18.25 0.81 27.34
CA GLY A 124 18.73 -0.51 27.74
C GLY A 124 17.91 -1.60 27.07
N MET A 125 17.03 -2.24 27.83
CA MET A 125 16.09 -3.26 27.32
C MET A 125 14.64 -2.79 27.35
N THR A 126 14.37 -1.54 27.73
CA THR A 126 13.02 -0.97 27.71
C THR A 126 12.78 -0.25 26.39
N LEU A 127 11.77 -0.68 25.64
CA LEU A 127 11.22 0.08 24.53
C LEU A 127 10.23 1.11 25.07
N VAL A 128 10.47 2.39 24.76
CA VAL A 128 9.62 3.53 25.15
C VAL A 128 8.98 4.06 23.88
N LEU A 129 7.65 3.95 23.78
CA LEU A 129 6.85 4.52 22.71
C LEU A 129 6.54 5.97 23.05
N ASP A 130 6.84 6.89 22.14
CA ASP A 130 6.48 8.29 22.30
C ASP A 130 4.96 8.41 22.19
N SER A 131 4.35 9.12 23.15
CA SER A 131 2.92 9.40 23.06
C SER A 131 2.69 10.37 21.90
N PRO A 132 1.63 10.18 21.09
CA PRO A 132 1.21 11.25 20.18
C PRO A 132 1.01 12.51 21.04
N LYS A 133 1.67 13.61 20.65
CA LYS A 133 1.45 14.94 21.25
C LYS A 133 -0.05 15.19 21.15
N SER A 134 -0.75 15.32 22.27
CA SER A 134 -2.17 15.62 22.26
C SER A 134 -2.38 16.90 21.45
N LEU A 135 -3.16 16.82 20.38
CA LEU A 135 -3.67 17.96 19.63
C LEU A 135 -4.57 18.79 20.57
N GLY A 136 -3.97 19.67 21.38
CA GLY A 136 -4.70 20.55 22.28
C GLY A 136 -3.84 21.09 23.43
N PRO A 137 -3.74 22.42 23.62
CA PRO A 137 -3.18 23.00 24.83
C PRO A 137 -4.11 22.70 26.03
N GLY A 138 -3.56 22.08 27.08
CA GLY A 138 -4.23 21.94 28.39
C GLY A 138 -4.69 20.53 28.78
N LEU A 139 -4.59 19.52 27.91
CA LEU A 139 -4.86 18.13 28.28
C LEU A 139 -3.59 17.44 28.80
N PRO A 140 -3.66 16.63 29.89
CA PRO A 140 -2.50 15.93 30.41
C PRO A 140 -1.94 14.98 29.34
N VAL A 141 -0.68 15.20 28.95
CA VAL A 141 0.06 14.35 28.01
C VAL A 141 -0.01 12.91 28.54
N PRO A 142 -0.53 11.94 27.76
CA PRO A 142 -0.53 10.55 28.16
C PRO A 142 0.90 10.12 28.50
N LYS A 143 1.11 9.54 29.68
CA LYS A 143 2.43 8.99 30.04
C LYS A 143 2.83 7.96 28.96
N GLY A 144 4.05 8.09 28.45
CA GLY A 144 4.60 7.22 27.41
C GLY A 144 4.38 5.74 27.73
N ARG A 145 4.08 4.95 26.70
CA ARG A 145 3.85 3.51 26.84
C ARG A 145 5.22 2.82 26.80
N GLU A 146 5.52 2.03 27.82
CA GLU A 146 6.80 1.36 27.95
C GLU A 146 6.60 -0.16 28.00
N VAL A 147 7.49 -0.89 27.33
CA VAL A 147 7.57 -2.34 27.39
C VAL A 147 9.02 -2.75 27.59
N GLN A 148 9.25 -3.77 28.42
CA GLN A 148 10.59 -4.35 28.55
C GLN A 148 10.69 -5.46 27.51
N LEU A 149 11.73 -5.40 26.70
CA LEU A 149 12.01 -6.39 25.67
C LEU A 149 12.60 -7.63 26.33
N SER A 150 12.19 -8.80 25.86
CA SER A 150 12.83 -10.06 26.26
C SER A 150 14.25 -10.11 25.70
N PRO A 151 15.26 -10.60 26.45
CA PRO A 151 16.61 -10.82 25.92
C PRO A 151 16.62 -11.75 24.70
N SER A 152 15.63 -12.62 24.58
CA SER A 152 15.53 -13.54 23.44
C SER A 152 15.33 -12.84 22.11
N ILE A 153 14.88 -11.57 22.05
CA ILE A 153 14.73 -10.84 20.78
C ILE A 153 16.07 -10.60 20.10
N PHE A 154 17.14 -10.50 20.89
CA PHE A 154 18.48 -10.24 20.37
C PHE A 154 19.09 -11.54 19.82
N PRO A 155 19.74 -11.50 18.65
CA PRO A 155 20.39 -12.66 18.09
C PRO A 155 21.51 -13.15 19.03
N SER A 156 21.73 -14.46 19.06
CA SER A 156 22.86 -15.04 19.78
C SER A 156 24.19 -14.56 19.22
N ALA A 157 25.26 -14.59 20.02
CA ALA A 157 26.60 -14.22 19.57
C ALA A 157 27.09 -15.08 18.39
N ASP A 158 26.65 -16.34 18.31
CA ASP A 158 26.94 -17.22 17.18
C ASP A 158 26.19 -16.80 15.91
N ALA A 159 24.90 -16.48 16.03
CA ALA A 159 24.12 -15.97 14.90
C ALA A 159 24.71 -14.66 14.37
N ALA A 160 25.04 -13.72 15.27
CA ALA A 160 25.71 -12.47 14.91
C ALA A 160 27.05 -12.72 14.20
N ARG A 161 27.88 -13.65 14.70
CA ARG A 161 29.15 -14.02 14.05
C ARG A 161 28.96 -14.61 12.66
N ARG A 162 27.97 -15.48 12.46
CA ARG A 162 27.66 -16.07 11.14
C ARG A 162 27.21 -15.01 10.15
N VAL A 163 26.34 -14.10 10.57
CA VAL A 163 25.92 -12.96 9.75
C VAL A 163 27.14 -12.11 9.39
N MET A 164 27.96 -11.71 10.37
CA MET A 164 29.18 -10.93 10.10
C MET A 164 30.18 -11.66 9.19
N GLY A 165 30.33 -12.97 9.32
CA GLY A 165 31.26 -13.79 8.54
C GLY A 165 30.82 -14.04 7.09
N HIS A 166 29.51 -14.02 6.81
CA HIS A 166 29.02 -14.12 5.44
C HIS A 166 29.36 -12.85 4.61
N ASN A 167 29.47 -11.72 5.29
CA ASN A 167 29.69 -10.40 4.69
C ASN A 167 31.11 -10.18 4.22
N THR A 168 32.07 -10.87 4.85
CA THR A 168 33.49 -10.75 4.50
C THR A 168 33.85 -11.55 3.24
N THR A 169 33.02 -12.52 2.86
CA THR A 169 33.26 -13.41 1.71
C THR A 169 32.43 -13.06 0.46
N HIS A 170 31.18 -12.59 0.61
CA HIS A 170 30.33 -12.18 -0.51
C HIS A 170 30.04 -10.66 -0.48
N SER A 171 30.91 -9.89 -1.15
CA SER A 171 30.76 -8.47 -1.55
C SER A 171 30.38 -7.45 -0.45
N ARG A 172 31.28 -6.51 -0.19
CA ARG A 172 31.11 -5.33 0.69
C ARG A 172 29.88 -4.46 0.36
N ALA A 173 29.25 -4.64 -0.81
CA ALA A 173 28.06 -3.89 -1.20
C ALA A 173 26.76 -4.35 -0.50
N PHE A 174 26.72 -5.56 0.07
CA PHE A 174 25.47 -6.12 0.64
C PHE A 174 25.04 -5.50 1.99
N PHE A 175 25.91 -4.81 2.73
CA PHE A 175 25.57 -4.27 4.07
C PHE A 175 25.15 -2.81 4.10
N GLY A 176 25.32 -2.06 3.01
CA GLY A 176 24.76 -0.71 2.92
C GLY A 176 23.22 -0.70 3.01
N ALA A 177 22.57 -1.81 2.61
CA ALA A 177 21.11 -1.92 2.48
C ALA A 177 20.43 -2.83 3.52
N ARG A 178 21.13 -3.80 4.13
CA ARG A 178 20.50 -4.82 5.00
C ARG A 178 20.50 -4.44 6.47
N SER A 179 19.33 -4.13 7.01
CA SER A 179 19.16 -3.68 8.40
C SER A 179 19.07 -4.82 9.45
N PHE A 180 19.96 -5.81 9.41
CA PHE A 180 19.91 -6.97 10.34
C PHE A 180 19.91 -6.59 11.84
N ALA A 181 20.49 -5.43 12.17
CA ALA A 181 20.56 -4.91 13.54
C ALA A 181 19.47 -3.87 13.88
N ARG A 182 18.52 -3.60 12.98
CA ARG A 182 17.50 -2.57 13.20
C ARG A 182 16.20 -3.19 13.74
N LEU A 183 15.72 -2.64 14.85
CA LEU A 183 14.41 -2.98 15.38
C LEU A 183 13.32 -2.46 14.44
N GLN A 184 12.41 -3.34 14.06
CA GLN A 184 11.21 -3.02 13.30
C GLN A 184 10.02 -3.09 14.25
N ILE A 185 9.23 -2.01 14.33
CA ILE A 185 8.18 -1.90 15.35
C ILE A 185 6.85 -1.55 14.69
N SER A 186 5.81 -2.24 15.10
CA SER A 186 4.44 -1.90 14.74
C SER A 186 3.51 -1.87 15.94
N LEU A 187 2.61 -0.90 15.95
CA LEU A 187 1.57 -0.75 16.97
C LEU A 187 0.23 -1.19 16.38
N SER A 188 -0.47 -2.08 17.10
CA SER A 188 -1.81 -2.55 16.73
C SER A 188 -2.82 -1.41 16.70
N ASP A 189 -3.94 -1.62 16.01
CA ASP A 189 -5.08 -0.69 15.95
C ASP A 189 -5.65 -0.36 17.34
N CYS A 190 -5.66 -1.34 18.26
CA CYS A 190 -6.11 -1.10 19.63
C CYS A 190 -5.12 -0.29 20.49
N GLY A 191 -3.92 -0.01 19.96
CA GLY A 191 -2.84 0.69 20.66
C GLY A 191 -2.22 -0.08 21.83
N ASN A 192 -2.72 -1.27 22.16
CA ASN A 192 -2.31 -2.02 23.34
C ASN A 192 -1.44 -3.23 23.02
N LEU A 193 -1.18 -3.52 21.74
CA LEU A 193 -0.20 -4.52 21.33
C LEU A 193 0.89 -3.86 20.52
N VAL A 194 2.12 -4.32 20.73
CA VAL A 194 3.27 -3.91 19.93
C VAL A 194 3.97 -5.15 19.37
N ALA A 195 4.22 -5.16 18.07
CA ALA A 195 5.05 -6.15 17.41
C ALA A 195 6.46 -5.57 17.25
N VAL A 196 7.48 -6.37 17.57
CA VAL A 196 8.89 -5.99 17.52
C VAL A 196 9.65 -7.09 16.79
N GLY A 197 10.22 -6.74 15.63
CA GLY A 197 11.08 -7.60 14.82
C GLY A 197 12.55 -7.20 14.94
N LEU A 198 13.45 -8.19 14.98
CA LEU A 198 14.90 -8.00 14.91
C LEU A 198 15.55 -9.24 14.29
N GLY A 199 16.33 -9.06 13.21
CA GLY A 199 16.81 -10.19 12.41
C GLY A 199 15.62 -11.05 11.97
N ARG A 200 15.66 -12.36 12.22
CA ARG A 200 14.53 -13.27 11.94
C ARG A 200 13.49 -13.37 13.06
N LYS A 201 13.74 -12.76 14.22
CA LYS A 201 12.89 -12.93 15.41
C LYS A 201 11.79 -11.89 15.46
N LEU A 202 10.59 -12.33 15.83
CA LEU A 202 9.42 -11.48 15.96
C LEU A 202 8.71 -11.74 17.28
N HIS A 203 8.54 -10.68 18.06
CA HIS A 203 7.82 -10.71 19.31
C HIS A 203 6.55 -9.85 19.24
N VAL A 204 5.47 -10.31 19.88
CA VAL A 204 4.29 -9.49 20.15
C VAL A 204 4.16 -9.32 21.66
N TYR A 205 4.05 -8.08 22.12
CA TYR A 205 3.91 -7.73 23.54
C TYR A 205 2.56 -7.08 23.82
N LEU A 206 2.00 -7.38 24.99
CA LEU A 206 0.85 -6.66 25.54
C LEU A 206 1.31 -5.42 26.33
N LEU A 207 0.96 -4.23 25.84
CA LEU A 207 1.16 -2.96 26.52
C LEU A 207 0.09 -2.84 27.61
N GLN A 208 0.49 -3.01 28.87
CA GLN A 208 -0.41 -2.79 30.00
C GLN A 208 -0.37 -1.31 30.40
N PRO A 209 -1.53 -0.64 30.57
CA PRO A 209 -1.56 0.69 31.16
C PRO A 209 -1.02 0.59 32.59
N ARG A 210 0.15 1.19 32.85
CA ARG A 210 0.84 1.08 34.14
C ARG A 210 0.02 1.76 35.23
N THR A 211 -0.77 0.96 35.95
CA THR A 211 -1.30 1.38 37.25
C THR A 211 -0.18 1.40 38.28
N ALA A 212 -0.26 2.27 39.29
CA ALA A 212 0.75 2.38 40.35
C ALA A 212 1.02 1.02 41.04
N LYS A 213 -0.02 0.18 41.17
CA LYS A 213 0.06 -1.18 41.74
C LYS A 213 0.83 -2.17 40.85
N GLN A 214 0.78 -2.03 39.52
CA GLN A 214 1.53 -2.89 38.60
C GLN A 214 3.04 -2.57 38.57
N ARG A 215 3.44 -1.32 38.83
CA ARG A 215 4.87 -0.97 38.99
C ARG A 215 5.53 -1.72 40.15
N GLN A 216 4.79 -1.98 41.23
CA GLN A 216 5.28 -2.82 42.34
C GLN A 216 5.35 -4.30 41.97
N LYS A 217 4.36 -4.84 41.23
CA LYS A 217 4.40 -6.26 40.77
C LYS A 217 5.48 -6.54 39.73
N GLN A 218 5.80 -5.58 38.87
CA GLN A 218 6.91 -5.73 37.91
C GLN A 218 8.28 -5.80 38.62
N ARG A 219 8.43 -5.15 39.79
CA ARG A 219 9.61 -5.31 40.66
C ARG A 219 9.67 -6.66 41.36
N GLN A 220 8.55 -7.38 41.46
CA GLN A 220 8.46 -8.73 42.05
C GLN A 220 8.66 -9.86 41.03
N GLY A 221 9.22 -9.57 39.85
CA GLY A 221 9.62 -10.62 38.89
C GLY A 221 8.47 -11.25 38.09
N GLN A 222 7.29 -10.62 38.03
CA GLN A 222 6.20 -11.13 37.21
C GLN A 222 6.58 -11.06 35.72
N ALA A 223 6.73 -12.24 35.09
CA ALA A 223 7.16 -12.36 33.71
C ALA A 223 6.25 -11.56 32.77
N GLN A 224 6.86 -10.74 31.93
CA GLN A 224 6.11 -10.02 30.91
C GLN A 224 5.43 -10.96 29.94
N GLN A 225 4.24 -10.57 29.54
CA GLN A 225 3.45 -11.30 28.58
C GLN A 225 3.89 -10.91 27.16
N TYR A 226 4.74 -11.75 26.57
CA TYR A 226 5.07 -11.70 25.16
C TYR A 226 4.88 -13.06 24.49
N VAL A 227 4.85 -13.06 23.17
CA VAL A 227 4.84 -14.24 22.30
C VAL A 227 5.98 -14.07 21.31
N GLU A 228 6.74 -15.12 21.06
CA GLU A 228 7.91 -15.13 20.17
C GLU A 228 7.71 -16.15 19.04
N VAL A 229 8.21 -15.81 17.85
CA VAL A 229 8.36 -16.71 16.70
C VAL A 229 9.63 -16.35 15.91
N ASP A 230 10.25 -17.34 15.27
CA ASP A 230 11.19 -17.13 14.18
C ASP A 230 10.39 -17.03 12.87
N VAL A 231 10.50 -15.90 12.17
CA VAL A 231 9.77 -15.66 10.91
C VAL A 231 10.43 -16.37 9.72
N SER A 232 11.70 -16.76 9.85
CA SER A 232 12.43 -17.55 8.86
C SER A 232 13.35 -18.58 9.52
N ASP A 233 13.58 -19.69 8.81
CA ASP A 233 14.52 -20.73 9.19
C ASP A 233 15.98 -20.33 8.90
N SER A 234 16.19 -19.43 7.93
CA SER A 234 17.50 -18.89 7.58
C SER A 234 17.98 -17.86 8.61
N ILE A 235 19.23 -18.01 9.06
CA ILE A 235 19.90 -17.06 9.97
C ILE A 235 20.25 -15.76 9.24
N LEU A 236 20.37 -15.80 7.92
CA LEU A 236 20.73 -14.65 7.08
C LEU A 236 19.51 -13.78 6.74
N ASP A 237 18.30 -14.28 7.02
CA ASP A 237 17.07 -13.56 6.76
C ASP A 237 16.83 -12.49 7.83
N SER A 238 16.36 -11.33 7.39
CA SER A 238 16.12 -10.17 8.24
C SER A 238 14.77 -9.54 7.99
N ILE A 239 14.00 -9.35 9.04
CA ILE A 239 12.76 -8.58 9.03
C ILE A 239 13.11 -7.11 8.74
N GLN A 240 12.63 -6.58 7.62
CA GLN A 240 12.77 -5.18 7.22
C GLN A 240 11.54 -4.35 7.58
N SER A 241 10.38 -4.99 7.73
CA SER A 241 9.14 -4.31 8.08
C SER A 241 8.21 -5.25 8.83
N VAL A 242 7.50 -4.69 9.81
CA VAL A 242 6.39 -5.34 10.51
C VAL A 242 5.20 -4.38 10.50
N GLU A 243 4.01 -4.90 10.25
CA GLU A 243 2.77 -4.12 10.24
C GLU A 243 1.56 -4.97 10.61
N PHE A 244 0.77 -4.54 11.60
CA PHE A 244 -0.56 -5.11 11.84
C PHE A 244 -1.50 -4.73 10.68
N ALA A 245 -2.16 -5.71 10.08
CA ALA A 245 -3.08 -5.52 8.97
C ALA A 245 -4.43 -6.22 9.23
N GLU A 246 -5.44 -5.86 8.44
CA GLU A 246 -6.82 -6.37 8.55
C GLU A 246 -7.39 -6.28 9.99
N ASN A 247 -7.27 -5.12 10.64
CA ASN A 247 -7.73 -4.87 12.02
C ASN A 247 -7.10 -5.79 13.09
N ASP A 248 -5.77 -5.98 13.01
CA ASP A 248 -4.99 -6.86 13.87
C ASP A 248 -5.28 -8.37 13.69
N GLU A 249 -5.89 -8.78 12.58
CA GLU A 249 -6.11 -10.20 12.29
C GLU A 249 -4.89 -10.89 11.71
N VAL A 250 -4.03 -10.13 11.02
CA VAL A 250 -2.78 -10.62 10.45
C VAL A 250 -1.64 -9.65 10.71
N LEU A 251 -0.42 -10.16 10.68
CA LEU A 251 0.81 -9.41 10.87
C LEU A 251 1.66 -9.58 9.63
N ARG A 252 1.79 -8.52 8.84
CA ARG A 252 2.64 -8.51 7.65
C ARG A 252 4.08 -8.36 8.07
N CYS A 253 4.92 -9.29 7.64
CA CYS A 253 6.36 -9.25 7.79
C CYS A 253 7.00 -9.20 6.41
N GLU A 254 7.81 -8.17 6.17
CA GLU A 254 8.68 -8.10 5.01
C GLU A 254 10.06 -8.59 5.43
N VAL A 255 10.55 -9.61 4.75
CA VAL A 255 11.79 -10.30 5.10
C VAL A 255 12.72 -10.22 3.92
N ASP A 256 13.90 -9.65 4.15
CA ASP A 256 14.98 -9.66 3.19
C ASP A 256 15.82 -10.92 3.39
N SER A 257 16.05 -11.63 2.29
CA SER A 257 16.74 -12.92 2.26
C SER A 257 17.77 -12.94 1.15
N VAL A 258 18.70 -13.90 1.18
CA VAL A 258 19.75 -14.04 0.15
C VAL A 258 19.15 -14.17 -1.25
N GLU A 259 17.99 -14.83 -1.38
CA GLU A 259 17.25 -15.03 -2.64
C GLU A 259 16.37 -13.81 -3.02
N GLY A 260 16.31 -12.79 -2.17
CA GLY A 260 15.52 -11.57 -2.35
C GLY A 260 14.42 -11.41 -1.29
N SER A 261 13.81 -10.22 -1.31
CA SER A 261 12.79 -9.79 -0.35
C SER A 261 11.44 -10.47 -0.56
N TYR A 262 10.88 -11.07 0.48
CA TYR A 262 9.58 -11.75 0.41
C TYR A 262 8.68 -11.28 1.54
N ILE A 263 7.38 -11.54 1.41
CA ILE A 263 6.38 -11.07 2.36
C ILE A 263 5.63 -12.27 2.93
N ARG A 264 5.63 -12.33 4.26
CA ARG A 264 4.92 -13.35 5.03
C ARG A 264 3.88 -12.67 5.91
N TYR A 265 2.62 -13.03 5.71
CA TYR A 265 1.53 -12.68 6.62
C TYR A 265 1.41 -13.78 7.66
N LEU A 266 1.55 -13.43 8.94
CA LEU A 266 1.32 -14.33 10.06
C LEU A 266 -0.11 -14.17 10.57
N GLY A 267 -0.75 -15.29 10.91
CA GLY A 267 -2.14 -15.36 11.32
C GLY A 267 -2.77 -16.71 10.96
N PHE A 268 -4.01 -16.93 11.40
CA PHE A 268 -4.70 -18.18 11.08
C PHE A 268 -5.19 -18.23 9.64
N ARG A 269 -4.60 -19.11 8.81
CA ARG A 269 -5.11 -19.40 7.46
C ARG A 269 -6.42 -20.19 7.49
N LYS A 270 -6.50 -21.20 8.35
CA LYS A 270 -7.64 -22.11 8.50
C LYS A 270 -8.06 -22.09 9.98
N CYS A 271 -9.29 -21.70 10.29
CA CYS A 271 -9.85 -22.08 11.59
C CYS A 271 -10.12 -23.59 11.53
N SER A 272 -9.92 -24.30 12.63
CA SER A 272 -10.47 -25.65 12.85
C SER A 272 -11.92 -25.59 13.34
N CYS A 273 -12.62 -24.49 13.08
CA CYS A 273 -13.91 -24.21 13.67
C CYS A 273 -15.06 -24.91 12.92
N SER A 274 -15.72 -25.80 13.65
CA SER A 274 -17.13 -26.17 13.48
C SER A 274 -18.08 -25.11 14.09
N CYS A 275 -17.57 -23.93 14.45
CA CYS A 275 -18.25 -22.96 15.31
C CYS A 275 -18.14 -21.50 14.82
N SER A 276 -19.17 -20.75 15.22
CA SER A 276 -19.52 -19.36 14.93
C SER A 276 -18.37 -18.34 15.08
N CYS A 277 -17.52 -18.20 14.07
CA CYS A 277 -16.54 -17.11 13.96
C CYS A 277 -17.18 -15.78 13.51
N THR A 278 -18.43 -15.55 13.88
CA THR A 278 -19.30 -14.50 13.35
C THR A 278 -19.14 -13.15 14.08
N GLY A 279 -18.24 -13.08 15.06
CA GLY A 279 -17.94 -11.85 15.81
C GLY A 279 -16.79 -11.07 15.17
N SER A 280 -17.04 -9.79 14.85
CA SER A 280 -15.99 -8.85 14.44
C SER A 280 -14.86 -8.81 15.48
N LYS A 281 -13.69 -9.37 15.13
CA LYS A 281 -12.51 -9.39 16.01
C LYS A 281 -11.99 -8.00 16.35
N ALA A 282 -12.43 -6.98 15.61
CA ALA A 282 -12.16 -5.58 15.90
C ALA A 282 -12.65 -5.16 17.31
N SER A 283 -13.67 -5.83 17.86
CA SER A 283 -14.24 -5.55 19.19
C SER A 283 -13.54 -6.25 20.35
N LEU A 284 -12.55 -7.11 20.08
CA LEU A 284 -11.86 -7.86 21.14
C LEU A 284 -11.03 -6.94 22.04
N SER A 285 -11.07 -7.22 23.34
CA SER A 285 -10.18 -6.58 24.31
C SER A 285 -8.71 -6.89 23.99
N ALA A 286 -7.80 -6.03 24.43
CA ALA A 286 -6.36 -6.23 24.21
C ALA A 286 -5.85 -7.59 24.73
N ALA A 287 -6.38 -8.07 25.87
CA ALA A 287 -6.04 -9.37 26.42
C ALA A 287 -6.54 -10.54 25.55
N GLN A 288 -7.72 -10.42 24.95
CA GLN A 288 -8.25 -11.40 24.00
C GLN A 288 -7.44 -11.40 22.70
N LYS A 289 -7.12 -10.22 22.15
CA LYS A 289 -6.22 -10.10 20.98
C LYS A 289 -4.84 -10.68 21.26
N PHE A 290 -4.29 -10.48 22.45
CA PHE A 290 -3.04 -11.10 22.85
C PHE A 290 -3.12 -12.63 22.94
N LYS A 291 -4.23 -13.17 23.49
CA LYS A 291 -4.50 -14.62 23.50
C LYS A 291 -4.60 -15.18 22.08
N PHE A 292 -5.20 -14.44 21.15
CA PHE A 292 -5.21 -14.80 19.73
C PHE A 292 -3.78 -14.91 19.18
N TRP A 293 -2.94 -13.89 19.40
CA TRP A 293 -1.56 -13.89 18.90
C TRP A 293 -0.68 -14.99 19.47
N LYS A 294 -0.94 -15.46 20.71
CA LYS A 294 -0.24 -16.65 21.26
C LYS A 294 -0.32 -17.88 20.38
N ALA A 295 -1.43 -18.05 19.69
CA ALA A 295 -1.64 -19.18 18.79
C ALA A 295 -1.39 -18.77 17.33
N ALA A 296 -1.90 -17.62 16.91
CA ALA A 296 -1.87 -17.16 15.52
C ALA A 296 -0.45 -16.88 14.98
N LEU A 297 0.49 -16.45 15.84
CA LEU A 297 1.83 -16.01 15.40
C LEU A 297 2.67 -17.14 14.79
N ARG A 298 2.34 -18.41 15.08
CA ARG A 298 3.03 -19.60 14.55
C ARG A 298 2.48 -20.07 13.21
N HIS A 299 1.45 -19.42 12.68
CA HIS A 299 0.79 -19.83 11.46
C HIS A 299 1.07 -18.82 10.34
N ALA A 300 1.46 -19.32 9.18
CA ALA A 300 1.52 -18.53 7.96
C ALA A 300 0.09 -18.40 7.38
N TYR A 301 -0.42 -17.18 7.34
CA TYR A 301 -1.70 -16.85 6.71
C TYR A 301 -1.59 -16.82 5.18
N LEU A 302 -0.52 -16.20 4.69
CA LEU A 302 -0.14 -16.07 3.28
C LEU A 302 1.37 -15.85 3.21
N ASP A 303 2.05 -16.53 2.30
CA ASP A 303 3.48 -16.36 2.05
C ASP A 303 3.69 -16.11 0.56
N SER A 304 4.42 -15.05 0.20
CA SER A 304 4.66 -14.75 -1.21
C SER A 304 5.51 -15.83 -1.87
N ARG A 305 6.39 -16.53 -1.15
CA ARG A 305 7.17 -17.66 -1.71
C ARG A 305 6.27 -18.83 -2.07
N ASP A 306 5.33 -19.20 -1.19
CA ASP A 306 4.34 -20.24 -1.48
C ASP A 306 3.51 -19.87 -2.73
N VAL A 307 3.18 -18.59 -2.88
CA VAL A 307 2.46 -18.08 -4.06
C VAL A 307 3.34 -18.13 -5.31
N GLU A 308 4.60 -17.71 -5.24
CA GLU A 308 5.58 -17.81 -6.34
C GLU A 308 5.70 -19.26 -6.83
N HIS A 309 5.87 -20.21 -5.90
CA HIS A 309 5.91 -21.64 -6.20
C HIS A 309 4.61 -22.17 -6.80
N SER A 310 3.45 -21.63 -6.43
CA SER A 310 2.16 -22.06 -6.98
C SER A 310 1.88 -21.55 -8.40
N LEU A 311 2.46 -20.41 -8.77
CA LEU A 311 2.17 -19.71 -10.03
C LEU A 311 3.21 -19.94 -11.13
N GLY A 312 4.45 -20.28 -10.77
CA GLY A 312 5.55 -20.45 -11.73
C GLY A 312 6.07 -21.88 -11.82
N GLU A 313 6.71 -22.20 -12.94
CA GLU A 313 7.75 -23.23 -12.94
C GLU A 313 8.87 -22.78 -11.98
N GLU A 314 9.44 -23.72 -11.22
CA GLU A 314 10.35 -23.43 -10.09
C GLU A 314 11.37 -22.32 -10.42
N GLY A 315 11.29 -21.21 -9.70
CA GLY A 315 12.28 -20.11 -9.75
C GLY A 315 12.07 -19.04 -10.82
N MET A 316 11.01 -19.10 -11.65
CA MET A 316 10.81 -18.11 -12.70
C MET A 316 9.96 -16.89 -12.30
N LEU A 317 9.13 -16.97 -11.27
CA LEU A 317 8.28 -15.85 -10.83
C LEU A 317 8.76 -15.28 -9.50
N SER A 318 8.91 -13.96 -9.44
CA SER A 318 9.10 -13.23 -8.18
C SER A 318 7.96 -12.26 -7.92
N LEU A 319 7.50 -12.22 -6.67
CA LEU A 319 6.48 -11.35 -6.13
C LEU A 319 7.09 -10.36 -5.14
N ARG A 320 6.92 -9.08 -5.41
CA ARG A 320 7.42 -7.99 -4.55
C ARG A 320 6.29 -7.09 -4.08
N GLY A 321 6.48 -6.48 -2.91
CA GLY A 321 5.55 -5.49 -2.35
C GLY A 321 4.19 -6.00 -1.86
N MET A 322 3.84 -7.28 -2.03
CA MET A 322 2.55 -7.92 -1.68
C MET A 322 1.73 -7.25 -0.53
N ARG A 323 0.54 -6.74 -0.86
CA ARG A 323 -0.45 -6.12 0.03
C ARG A 323 -1.79 -6.83 -0.03
N LEU A 324 -2.30 -7.29 1.10
CA LEU A 324 -3.68 -7.80 1.19
C LEU A 324 -4.68 -6.68 0.91
N VAL A 325 -5.78 -7.04 0.26
CA VAL A 325 -6.91 -6.15 -0.03
C VAL A 325 -8.24 -6.82 0.23
N LYS A 326 -9.24 -5.97 0.47
CA LYS A 326 -10.61 -6.41 0.72
C LYS A 326 -11.23 -6.95 -0.56
N GLY A 327 -11.75 -8.18 -0.48
CA GLY A 327 -12.53 -8.80 -1.54
C GLY A 327 -13.81 -8.05 -1.90
N PRO A 328 -14.41 -8.34 -3.06
CA PRO A 328 -15.74 -7.86 -3.39
C PRO A 328 -16.73 -8.33 -2.32
N ARG A 329 -17.57 -7.40 -1.85
CA ARG A 329 -18.67 -7.78 -0.96
C ARG A 329 -19.63 -8.63 -1.77
N ARG A 330 -19.71 -9.93 -1.47
CA ARG A 330 -20.74 -10.81 -2.04
C ARG A 330 -22.11 -10.21 -1.76
N SER A 331 -23.02 -10.40 -2.72
CA SER A 331 -24.31 -9.73 -2.89
C SER A 331 -25.10 -9.52 -1.58
N PRO A 332 -25.91 -8.46 -1.48
CA PRO A 332 -26.66 -8.04 -0.27
C PRO A 332 -27.74 -9.04 0.23
N GLY A 333 -27.73 -10.30 -0.24
CA GLY A 333 -28.63 -11.37 0.20
C GLY A 333 -28.02 -12.37 1.19
N ARG A 334 -26.71 -12.33 1.47
CA ARG A 334 -26.08 -13.14 2.53
C ARG A 334 -25.98 -12.35 3.83
N SER A 335 -26.46 -12.95 4.92
CA SER A 335 -26.38 -12.38 6.27
C SER A 335 -24.93 -11.97 6.57
N PRO A 336 -24.65 -10.71 6.99
CA PRO A 336 -23.30 -10.18 7.23
C PRO A 336 -22.46 -10.87 8.33
N GLY A 337 -22.86 -12.05 8.80
CA GLY A 337 -22.26 -12.74 9.94
C GLY A 337 -21.66 -14.11 9.64
N GLU A 338 -21.97 -14.80 8.54
CA GLU A 338 -21.77 -16.27 8.50
C GLU A 338 -20.48 -16.79 7.83
N GLU A 339 -19.74 -15.97 7.09
CA GLU A 339 -18.52 -16.45 6.43
C GLU A 339 -17.29 -16.28 7.32
N CYS A 340 -16.70 -17.40 7.76
CA CYS A 340 -15.40 -17.40 8.42
C CYS A 340 -14.34 -16.80 7.48
N THR A 341 -13.52 -15.86 7.96
CA THR A 341 -12.38 -15.28 7.23
C THR A 341 -11.36 -16.33 6.75
N CYS A 342 -11.44 -17.54 7.29
CA CYS A 342 -10.65 -18.69 6.89
C CYS A 342 -11.14 -19.44 5.64
N ARG A 343 -12.40 -19.22 5.23
CA ARG A 343 -13.03 -19.84 4.04
C ARG A 343 -13.25 -18.84 2.92
N THR A 344 -13.05 -17.55 3.18
CA THR A 344 -13.16 -16.50 2.19
C THR A 344 -11.93 -16.49 1.29
N GLU A 345 -12.18 -16.31 -0.01
CA GLU A 345 -11.13 -15.95 -0.96
C GLU A 345 -10.43 -14.69 -0.47
N LYS A 346 -9.11 -14.65 -0.62
CA LYS A 346 -8.31 -13.49 -0.23
C LYS A 346 -7.78 -12.84 -1.48
N TYR A 347 -7.60 -11.53 -1.43
CA TYR A 347 -7.14 -10.75 -2.56
C TYR A 347 -5.89 -10.00 -2.15
N PHE A 348 -4.95 -9.84 -3.07
CA PHE A 348 -3.74 -9.09 -2.83
C PHE A 348 -3.28 -8.37 -4.09
N PHE A 349 -2.62 -7.23 -3.90
CA PHE A 349 -1.82 -6.58 -4.91
C PHE A 349 -0.36 -6.96 -4.75
N ALA A 350 0.35 -7.19 -5.85
CA ALA A 350 1.79 -7.37 -5.85
C ALA A 350 2.40 -6.90 -7.19
N LEU A 351 3.72 -6.68 -7.18
CA LEU A 351 4.53 -6.62 -8.38
C LEU A 351 4.92 -8.04 -8.79
N PHE A 352 4.45 -8.47 -9.96
CA PHE A 352 4.78 -9.76 -10.57
C PHE A 352 5.97 -9.57 -11.50
N ARG A 353 7.04 -10.33 -11.26
CA ARG A 353 8.28 -10.33 -12.05
C ARG A 353 8.54 -11.71 -12.62
N PRO A 354 7.91 -12.04 -13.75
CA PRO A 354 8.23 -13.26 -14.48
C PRO A 354 9.60 -13.10 -15.16
N GLY A 355 10.52 -14.03 -14.96
CA GLY A 355 11.91 -13.96 -15.43
C GLY A 355 12.07 -13.84 -16.95
N THR A 356 11.02 -14.19 -17.72
CA THR A 356 11.01 -14.20 -19.19
C THR A 356 10.02 -13.22 -19.80
N SER A 357 9.21 -12.52 -19.00
CA SER A 357 8.20 -11.59 -19.53
C SER A 357 8.15 -10.27 -18.76
N GLU A 358 7.28 -9.37 -19.21
CA GLU A 358 7.19 -8.02 -18.65
C GLU A 358 6.70 -8.03 -17.20
N ASN A 359 7.40 -7.30 -16.34
CA ASN A 359 6.99 -7.05 -14.97
C ASN A 359 5.68 -6.25 -14.95
N LYS A 360 4.75 -6.61 -14.05
CA LYS A 360 3.43 -5.97 -13.98
C LYS A 360 2.95 -5.91 -12.54
N TYR A 361 2.28 -4.82 -12.18
CA TYR A 361 1.47 -4.82 -10.96
C TYR A 361 0.16 -5.52 -11.26
N ALA A 362 -0.30 -6.35 -10.32
CA ALA A 362 -1.55 -7.08 -10.50
C ALA A 362 -2.27 -7.31 -9.18
N VAL A 363 -3.60 -7.42 -9.28
CA VAL A 363 -4.46 -8.04 -8.28
C VAL A 363 -4.51 -9.52 -8.56
N ALA A 364 -4.26 -10.32 -7.53
CA ALA A 364 -4.54 -11.73 -7.55
C ALA A 364 -5.47 -12.12 -6.41
N ARG A 365 -6.22 -13.20 -6.65
CA ARG A 365 -7.04 -13.88 -5.67
C ARG A 365 -6.39 -15.19 -5.31
N ILE A 366 -6.40 -15.51 -4.01
CA ILE A 366 -6.06 -16.84 -3.51
C ILE A 366 -7.33 -17.49 -2.95
N SER A 367 -7.66 -18.64 -3.51
CA SER A 367 -8.78 -19.46 -3.08
C SER A 367 -8.47 -20.20 -1.77
N SER A 368 -9.50 -20.80 -1.17
CA SER A 368 -9.36 -21.50 0.13
C SER A 368 -8.46 -22.74 0.07
N ASP A 369 -8.41 -23.39 -1.10
CA ASP A 369 -7.52 -24.50 -1.44
C ASP A 369 -6.10 -24.03 -1.82
N GLY A 370 -5.90 -22.72 -1.97
CA GLY A 370 -4.59 -22.12 -2.20
C GLY A 370 -4.23 -21.90 -3.67
N VAL A 371 -5.18 -22.10 -4.59
CA VAL A 371 -5.02 -21.74 -6.00
C VAL A 371 -5.00 -20.23 -6.14
N VAL A 372 -4.10 -19.72 -6.97
CA VAL A 372 -3.90 -18.28 -7.17
C VAL A 372 -4.28 -17.90 -8.59
N ASP A 373 -5.22 -16.95 -8.71
CA ASP A 373 -5.70 -16.42 -9.97
C ASP A 373 -5.34 -14.94 -10.09
N VAL A 374 -4.68 -14.54 -11.18
CA VAL A 374 -4.44 -13.12 -11.50
C VAL A 374 -5.70 -12.54 -12.13
N ILE A 375 -6.37 -11.64 -11.41
CA ILE A 375 -7.66 -11.09 -11.82
C ILE A 375 -7.50 -9.81 -12.63
N GLN A 376 -6.64 -8.90 -12.18
CA GLN A 376 -6.45 -7.60 -12.80
C GLN A 376 -4.97 -7.30 -12.96
N ARG A 377 -4.59 -6.78 -14.13
CA ARG A 377 -3.23 -6.34 -14.44
C ARG A 377 -3.24 -4.85 -14.67
N ILE A 378 -2.35 -4.14 -13.98
CA ILE A 378 -2.11 -2.72 -14.19
C ILE A 378 -1.07 -2.61 -15.32
N PRO A 379 -1.35 -1.81 -16.37
CA PRO A 379 -0.37 -1.54 -17.42
C PRO A 379 0.94 -1.01 -16.83
N ALA A 380 2.04 -1.56 -17.31
CA ALA A 380 3.38 -1.11 -17.00
C ALA A 380 4.10 -0.77 -18.31
N ARG A 381 5.00 0.21 -18.24
CA ARG A 381 5.85 0.59 -19.36
C ARG A 381 6.77 -0.57 -19.73
N ARG A 382 6.78 -0.93 -21.01
CA ARG A 382 7.77 -1.87 -21.56
C ARG A 382 9.15 -1.24 -21.47
N MET A 383 10.02 -1.82 -20.66
CA MET A 383 11.44 -1.53 -20.72
C MET A 383 11.99 -2.09 -22.03
N GLN A 384 12.37 -1.22 -22.96
CA GLN A 384 13.16 -1.62 -24.13
C GLN A 384 14.57 -1.94 -23.65
N PHE A 385 14.78 -3.13 -23.09
CA PHE A 385 16.03 -3.45 -22.41
C PHE A 385 17.27 -3.52 -23.32
N LEU A 386 17.17 -3.43 -24.66
CA LEU A 386 18.29 -3.82 -25.54
C LEU A 386 18.46 -3.09 -26.90
N THR A 387 17.89 -1.91 -27.17
CA THR A 387 18.05 -1.27 -28.50
C THR A 387 18.61 0.14 -28.56
N SER A 388 19.08 0.72 -27.45
CA SER A 388 19.75 2.02 -27.52
C SER A 388 20.93 2.12 -26.57
N TYR A 389 22.06 1.53 -27.00
CA TYR A 389 23.31 2.29 -27.00
C TYR A 389 23.12 3.46 -27.98
N VAL A 390 22.31 4.45 -27.60
CA VAL A 390 22.25 5.74 -28.29
C VAL A 390 23.12 6.68 -27.48
N GLU A 391 23.98 7.35 -28.23
CA GLU A 391 25.06 8.22 -27.79
C GLU A 391 24.64 9.20 -26.67
N PRO A 392 25.59 9.61 -25.82
CA PRO A 392 25.37 10.65 -24.83
C PRO A 392 25.23 12.00 -25.55
N GLY A 393 24.03 12.26 -26.07
CA GLY A 393 23.68 13.48 -26.78
C GLY A 393 22.37 14.02 -26.25
N VAL A 394 22.47 15.10 -25.48
CA VAL A 394 21.37 15.90 -24.92
C VAL A 394 20.62 15.20 -23.78
N ALA A 395 21.16 15.34 -22.57
CA ALA A 395 20.35 15.32 -21.37
C ALA A 395 19.40 16.52 -21.44
N ASP A 396 18.25 16.34 -22.10
CA ASP A 396 17.11 17.20 -21.85
C ASP A 396 16.74 16.97 -20.40
N SER A 397 17.17 17.90 -19.55
CA SER A 397 16.60 18.16 -18.25
C SER A 397 15.13 18.51 -18.47
N VAL A 398 14.31 17.46 -18.60
CA VAL A 398 12.86 17.55 -18.48
C VAL A 398 12.62 17.87 -17.02
N GLU A 399 12.61 19.16 -16.69
CA GLU A 399 11.86 19.68 -15.54
C GLU A 399 10.39 19.33 -15.80
N GLY A 400 10.06 18.08 -15.50
CA GLY A 400 8.80 17.44 -15.82
C GLY A 400 7.72 17.93 -14.87
N ASN A 401 7.16 19.09 -15.18
CA ASN A 401 5.78 19.36 -14.82
C ASN A 401 4.95 18.21 -15.45
N CYS A 402 4.57 17.23 -14.62
CA CYS A 402 3.73 16.07 -14.96
C CYS A 402 2.31 16.48 -15.43
N SER A 403 2.12 17.75 -15.79
CA SER A 403 0.81 18.36 -15.92
C SER A 403 0.22 18.36 -17.33
N ASP A 404 1.00 18.14 -18.39
CA ASP A 404 0.51 18.39 -19.76
C ASP A 404 0.60 17.19 -20.73
N SER A 405 1.15 16.05 -20.32
CA SER A 405 1.17 14.84 -21.14
C SER A 405 -0.13 14.04 -20.99
N ASP A 406 -0.59 13.42 -22.08
CA ASP A 406 -1.76 12.53 -22.08
C ASP A 406 -1.55 11.45 -21.00
N ARG A 407 -2.53 11.27 -20.12
CA ARG A 407 -2.46 10.26 -19.05
C ARG A 407 -2.37 8.82 -19.60
N TRP A 408 -2.75 8.61 -20.87
CA TRP A 408 -2.60 7.35 -21.58
C TRP A 408 -1.25 7.20 -22.28
N ASP A 409 -0.35 8.18 -22.15
CA ASP A 409 1.01 8.04 -22.62
C ASP A 409 1.73 6.92 -21.85
N VAL A 410 2.38 6.03 -22.61
CA VAL A 410 3.20 4.95 -22.09
C VAL A 410 4.34 5.48 -21.21
N GLN A 411 4.78 6.72 -21.40
CA GLN A 411 5.78 7.37 -20.54
C GLN A 411 5.27 7.60 -19.11
N ASN A 412 3.95 7.76 -18.94
CA ASN A 412 3.28 8.00 -17.66
C ASN A 412 2.94 6.70 -16.91
N LEU A 413 3.24 5.53 -17.49
CA LEU A 413 3.06 4.23 -16.84
C LEU A 413 4.20 3.87 -15.87
N PRO A 414 3.92 3.10 -14.81
CA PRO A 414 4.94 2.57 -13.92
C PRO A 414 5.87 1.66 -14.72
N ARG A 415 7.15 1.70 -14.38
CA ARG A 415 8.16 0.89 -15.06
C ARG A 415 8.18 -0.55 -14.56
N ALA A 416 7.59 -0.81 -13.38
CA ALA A 416 7.52 -2.12 -12.74
C ALA A 416 8.90 -2.78 -12.57
N HIS A 417 9.97 -1.98 -12.48
CA HIS A 417 11.36 -2.45 -12.47
C HIS A 417 11.97 -2.52 -11.08
N CYS A 418 11.32 -1.87 -10.11
CA CYS A 418 11.82 -1.80 -8.75
C CYS A 418 11.89 -3.21 -8.11
N HIS A 419 12.93 -3.43 -7.31
CA HIS A 419 13.03 -4.64 -6.48
C HIS A 419 12.09 -4.58 -5.28
N ASP A 420 11.88 -3.39 -4.72
CA ASP A 420 11.15 -3.17 -3.47
C ASP A 420 10.21 -1.95 -3.58
N PRO A 421 9.15 -2.02 -4.40
CA PRO A 421 8.20 -0.91 -4.51
C PRO A 421 7.44 -0.73 -3.19
N LEU A 422 7.22 0.53 -2.79
CA LEU A 422 6.32 0.81 -1.67
C LEU A 422 4.88 0.74 -2.17
N LEU A 423 4.14 -0.24 -1.67
CA LEU A 423 2.72 -0.41 -1.93
C LEU A 423 1.92 -0.08 -0.67
N ASN A 424 0.83 0.67 -0.83
CA ASN A 424 -0.16 0.87 0.24
C ASN A 424 -1.58 0.89 -0.34
N VAL A 425 -2.53 0.40 0.44
CA VAL A 425 -3.95 0.34 0.03
C VAL A 425 -4.78 1.08 1.07
N SER A 426 -5.74 1.86 0.61
CA SER A 426 -6.67 2.58 1.47
C SER A 426 -7.47 1.64 2.39
N ASP A 427 -7.90 2.16 3.53
CA ASP A 427 -8.70 1.42 4.53
C ASP A 427 -9.94 0.71 3.95
N ASP A 428 -10.52 1.23 2.87
CA ASP A 428 -11.69 0.66 2.19
C ASP A 428 -11.33 -0.29 1.03
N GLY A 429 -10.04 -0.45 0.72
CA GLY A 429 -9.53 -1.29 -0.37
C GLY A 429 -9.58 -0.64 -1.74
N LYS A 430 -10.16 0.55 -1.90
CA LYS A 430 -10.53 1.10 -3.22
C LYS A 430 -9.43 1.86 -3.93
N ILE A 431 -8.39 2.29 -3.23
CA ILE A 431 -7.27 3.02 -3.78
C ILE A 431 -5.99 2.27 -3.43
N LEU A 432 -5.21 1.94 -4.45
CA LEU A 432 -3.83 1.49 -4.32
C LEU A 432 -2.92 2.67 -4.65
N VAL A 433 -1.90 2.86 -3.83
CA VAL A 433 -0.80 3.78 -4.10
C VAL A 433 0.47 2.97 -4.25
N VAL A 434 1.21 3.25 -5.31
CA VAL A 434 2.48 2.62 -5.65
C VAL A 434 3.53 3.72 -5.69
N PHE A 435 4.66 3.51 -5.03
CA PHE A 435 5.84 4.32 -5.26
C PHE A 435 6.95 3.46 -5.82
N GLU A 436 7.44 3.87 -6.99
CA GLU A 436 8.69 3.35 -7.55
C GLU A 436 9.81 4.33 -7.19
N PRO A 437 10.85 3.88 -6.46
CA PRO A 437 11.97 4.73 -6.10
C PRO A 437 12.79 5.14 -7.33
N PRO A 438 13.57 6.24 -7.23
CA PRO A 438 14.49 6.65 -8.28
C PRO A 438 15.47 5.52 -8.63
N TYR A 439 15.78 5.35 -9.91
CA TYR A 439 16.73 4.36 -10.39
C TYR A 439 17.51 4.87 -11.60
N ALA A 440 18.84 4.78 -11.52
CA ALA A 440 19.75 5.37 -12.51
C ALA A 440 19.43 6.86 -12.72
N GLN A 441 19.08 7.26 -13.96
CA GLN A 441 18.72 8.64 -14.30
C GLN A 441 17.22 8.94 -14.14
N ALA A 442 16.43 7.97 -13.68
CA ALA A 442 14.99 8.13 -13.55
C ALA A 442 14.59 8.63 -12.17
N GLN A 443 13.71 9.63 -12.15
CA GLN A 443 13.02 10.05 -10.93
C GLN A 443 12.12 8.92 -10.42
N GLY A 444 11.92 8.89 -9.11
CA GLY A 444 10.89 8.06 -8.49
C GLY A 444 9.51 8.65 -8.78
N VAL A 445 8.47 7.83 -8.78
CA VAL A 445 7.11 8.30 -9.11
C VAL A 445 6.09 7.65 -8.20
N VAL A 446 5.16 8.46 -7.69
CA VAL A 446 3.99 8.00 -6.94
C VAL A 446 2.83 7.83 -7.91
N TYR A 447 2.26 6.64 -7.98
CA TYR A 447 1.12 6.29 -8.83
C TYR A 447 -0.11 5.95 -7.98
N LEU A 448 -1.28 6.36 -8.45
CA LEU A 448 -2.58 5.90 -7.96
C LEU A 448 -3.20 4.90 -8.91
N CYS A 449 -3.76 3.83 -8.36
CA CYS A 449 -4.54 2.85 -9.10
C CYS A 449 -5.89 2.63 -8.39
N SER A 450 -6.94 2.33 -9.16
CA SER A 450 -8.17 1.84 -8.55
C SER A 450 -7.94 0.41 -8.03
N GLY A 451 -8.27 0.19 -6.78
CA GLY A 451 -8.39 -1.13 -6.15
C GLY A 451 -9.83 -1.54 -5.88
N ASP A 452 -10.82 -0.84 -6.44
CA ASP A 452 -12.22 -1.10 -6.12
C ASP A 452 -12.65 -2.49 -6.62
N PRO A 453 -13.01 -3.42 -5.71
CA PRO A 453 -13.28 -4.80 -6.05
C PRO A 453 -14.52 -5.01 -6.90
N ALA A 454 -15.40 -4.01 -6.98
CA ALA A 454 -16.55 -4.02 -7.89
C ALA A 454 -16.15 -4.18 -9.37
N TYR A 455 -14.86 -3.99 -9.69
CA TYR A 455 -14.33 -4.06 -11.05
C TYR A 455 -13.56 -5.33 -11.37
N TRP A 456 -13.39 -6.24 -10.41
CA TRP A 456 -12.54 -7.42 -10.57
C TRP A 456 -13.23 -8.56 -11.33
N ASP A 457 -14.56 -8.63 -11.38
CA ASP A 457 -15.28 -9.78 -11.97
C ASP A 457 -15.32 -9.82 -13.51
N ASP A 458 -14.78 -8.81 -14.19
CA ASP A 458 -14.88 -8.67 -15.65
C ASP A 458 -13.51 -8.90 -16.31
N ALA A 459 -13.21 -10.18 -16.61
CA ALA A 459 -11.92 -10.63 -17.15
C ALA A 459 -11.56 -9.98 -18.50
N ASP A 460 -12.57 -9.64 -19.32
CA ASP A 460 -12.35 -9.02 -20.63
C ASP A 460 -11.95 -7.54 -20.52
N THR A 461 -12.27 -6.89 -19.40
CA THR A 461 -11.99 -5.45 -19.18
C THR A 461 -11.06 -5.16 -18.00
N ALA A 462 -10.66 -6.17 -17.23
CA ALA A 462 -9.79 -6.03 -16.04
C ALA A 462 -8.41 -5.43 -16.35
N SER A 463 -7.97 -5.42 -17.61
CA SER A 463 -6.72 -4.84 -18.10
C SER A 463 -6.75 -3.31 -18.34
N GLN A 464 -7.89 -2.65 -18.15
CA GLN A 464 -8.09 -1.24 -18.53
C GLN A 464 -7.91 -0.23 -17.40
N ALA A 465 -7.44 -0.64 -16.22
CA ALA A 465 -7.15 0.29 -15.13
C ALA A 465 -5.73 0.85 -15.28
N TRP A 466 -5.65 2.04 -15.85
CA TRP A 466 -4.42 2.76 -16.06
C TRP A 466 -4.05 3.58 -14.82
N PRO A 467 -2.80 3.47 -14.35
CA PRO A 467 -2.31 4.21 -13.21
C PRO A 467 -2.27 5.71 -13.49
N VAL A 468 -2.45 6.51 -12.44
CA VAL A 468 -2.35 7.97 -12.48
C VAL A 468 -1.07 8.39 -11.75
N PRO A 469 -0.07 8.97 -12.43
CA PRO A 469 1.07 9.55 -11.74
C PRO A 469 0.61 10.79 -10.95
N LEU A 470 0.93 10.83 -9.66
CA LEU A 470 0.67 11.99 -8.79
C LEU A 470 1.82 12.98 -8.82
N CYS A 471 3.05 12.48 -8.70
CA CYS A 471 4.24 13.30 -8.53
C CYS A 471 5.49 12.48 -8.83
N SER A 472 6.47 13.14 -9.46
CA SER A 472 7.84 12.63 -9.59
C SER A 472 8.70 13.17 -8.46
N LEU A 473 9.59 12.33 -7.92
CA LEU A 473 10.43 12.62 -6.76
C LEU A 473 11.89 12.28 -7.07
N ASP A 474 12.80 13.17 -6.71
CA ASP A 474 14.25 12.97 -6.86
C ASP A 474 14.88 12.19 -5.70
N HIS A 475 14.07 11.74 -4.75
CA HIS A 475 14.53 11.07 -3.54
C HIS A 475 13.62 9.91 -3.17
N ASP A 476 14.18 9.01 -2.35
CA ASP A 476 13.47 7.83 -1.87
C ASP A 476 12.46 8.18 -0.76
N LEU A 477 11.45 7.32 -0.59
CA LEU A 477 10.45 7.43 0.46
C LEU A 477 10.70 6.37 1.53
N ASP A 478 10.57 6.76 2.80
CA ASP A 478 10.61 5.84 3.93
C ASP A 478 9.23 5.26 4.25
N SER A 479 8.17 5.97 3.86
CA SER A 479 6.79 5.58 4.11
C SER A 479 5.83 6.10 3.04
N LEU A 480 4.80 5.30 2.78
CA LEU A 480 3.70 5.61 1.89
C LEU A 480 2.40 5.08 2.49
N ARG A 481 1.37 5.91 2.52
CA ARG A 481 0.08 5.57 3.12
C ARG A 481 -1.07 6.19 2.36
N ALA A 482 -2.12 5.42 2.14
CA ALA A 482 -3.40 5.87 1.62
C ALA A 482 -4.48 5.71 2.70
N SER A 483 -5.35 6.70 2.86
CA SER A 483 -6.47 6.63 3.79
C SER A 483 -7.71 7.30 3.22
N LEU A 484 -8.88 6.87 3.68
CA LEU A 484 -10.14 7.53 3.35
C LEU A 484 -10.33 8.72 4.30
N ASP A 485 -10.49 9.91 3.74
CA ASP A 485 -10.90 11.08 4.50
C ASP A 485 -12.39 10.97 4.82
N LYS A 486 -12.70 10.76 6.10
CA LYS A 486 -14.09 10.59 6.55
C LYS A 486 -14.89 11.89 6.49
N GLU A 487 -14.22 13.04 6.53
CA GLU A 487 -14.89 14.34 6.54
C GLU A 487 -15.33 14.74 5.14
N THR A 488 -14.42 14.60 4.16
CA THR A 488 -14.70 14.97 2.77
C THR A 488 -15.24 13.81 1.93
N GLY A 489 -15.07 12.56 2.38
CA GLY A 489 -15.34 11.36 1.58
C GLY A 489 -14.30 11.13 0.46
N GLY A 490 -13.25 11.95 0.41
CA GLY A 490 -12.10 11.79 -0.48
C GLY A 490 -11.04 10.85 0.08
N TYR A 491 -9.84 10.89 -0.50
CA TYR A 491 -8.69 10.11 -0.04
C TYR A 491 -7.53 11.02 0.33
N VAL A 492 -6.70 10.60 1.28
CA VAL A 492 -5.44 11.26 1.61
C VAL A 492 -4.31 10.28 1.38
N VAL A 493 -3.32 10.71 0.60
CA VAL A 493 -2.06 9.99 0.43
C VAL A 493 -1.01 10.74 1.24
N ASP A 494 -0.43 10.08 2.23
CA ASP A 494 0.69 10.58 3.01
C ASP A 494 1.96 9.84 2.58
N ALA A 495 3.00 10.58 2.27
CA ALA A 495 4.34 10.05 2.06
C ALA A 495 5.33 10.75 2.99
N GLY A 496 6.31 9.98 3.47
CA GLY A 496 7.40 10.50 4.28
C GLY A 496 8.74 10.08 3.71
N SER A 497 9.66 11.03 3.61
CA SER A 497 11.08 10.80 3.40
C SER A 497 11.87 11.34 4.60
N GLN A 498 13.19 11.14 4.59
CA GLN A 498 14.07 11.64 5.66
C GLN A 498 13.96 13.15 5.89
N ARG A 499 13.55 13.92 4.87
CA ARG A 499 13.54 15.38 4.87
C ARG A 499 12.15 15.99 4.76
N HIS A 500 11.19 15.27 4.18
CA HIS A 500 9.92 15.84 3.79
C HIS A 500 8.75 14.95 4.19
N THR A 501 7.68 15.60 4.65
CA THR A 501 6.35 15.01 4.72
C THR A 501 5.53 15.60 3.59
N MET A 502 4.95 14.72 2.80
CA MET A 502 4.19 15.04 1.59
C MET A 502 2.79 14.51 1.77
N GLN A 503 1.79 15.33 1.47
CA GLN A 503 0.40 14.94 1.53
C GLN A 503 -0.33 15.36 0.26
N TRP A 504 -1.07 14.41 -0.33
CA TRP A 504 -2.00 14.67 -1.42
C TRP A 504 -3.42 14.40 -0.92
N LYS A 505 -4.25 15.45 -0.87
CA LYS A 505 -5.69 15.29 -0.63
C LYS A 505 -6.39 15.14 -1.97
N LEU A 506 -7.07 14.03 -2.15
CA LEU A 506 -7.75 13.61 -3.36
C LEU A 506 -9.26 13.80 -3.15
N GLN A 507 -9.81 14.87 -3.69
CA GLN A 507 -11.27 15.09 -3.63
C GLN A 507 -11.97 14.32 -4.75
N ARG A 508 -13.13 13.75 -4.43
CA ARG A 508 -13.99 13.09 -5.41
C ARG A 508 -15.00 14.13 -5.92
N VAL A 509 -14.82 14.58 -7.16
CA VAL A 509 -15.72 15.52 -7.84
C VAL A 509 -17.02 14.84 -8.26
#